data_AF-A0A7W5LGT3-F1
#
_entry.id   AF-A0A7W5LGT3-F1
#
_cell.length_a   1.000
_cell.length_b   1.000
_cell.length_c   1.000
_cell.angle_alpha   90.00
_cell.angle_beta   90.00
_cell.angle_gamma   90.00
#
_symmetry.space_group_name_H-M   'P 1'
#
loop_
_entity.id
_entity.type
_entity.pdbx_description
1 polymer ?
#
loop_
_entity_poly.entity_id
_entity_poly.type
_entity_poly.pdbx_seq_one_letter_code
_entity_poly.pdbx_strand_id
1 'polypeptide(L)'
;MQRKPGALRNGATFAELPDAFKNLLQYPLKKPGGDREMVDIVALVRQHDEQAVLSAVDMALKSGVPTKTRVLNLLHRLVDGKSFTPPTLDAPQALTLTNEPKANVEQYDTLRKTEARHAS
;
A
#
# COMPACT_ATOMS: atom_id res chain seq x y z
N MET A 1 2.91 26.35 34.35
CA MET A 1 1.90 25.98 33.34
C MET A 1 2.50 24.93 32.42
N GLN A 2 2.09 23.68 32.60
CA GLN A 2 2.66 22.51 31.90
C GLN A 2 1.94 22.34 30.55
N ARG A 3 2.66 22.56 29.44
CA ARG A 3 2.09 22.45 28.09
C ARG A 3 2.06 20.98 27.68
N LYS A 4 0.91 20.51 27.18
CA LYS A 4 0.75 19.14 26.68
C LYS A 4 1.62 18.94 25.42
N PRO A 5 2.41 17.86 25.33
CA PRO A 5 3.16 17.54 24.12
C PRO A 5 2.15 17.08 23.06
N GLY A 6 2.05 17.81 21.95
CA GLY A 6 1.05 17.56 20.90
C GLY A 6 0.37 18.82 20.36
N ALA A 7 0.57 19.97 21.01
CA ALA A 7 0.09 21.26 20.51
C ALA A 7 1.01 21.83 19.42
N LEU A 8 1.11 21.14 18.27
CA LEU A 8 1.66 21.73 17.04
C LEU A 8 0.54 22.32 16.18
N ARG A 9 -0.52 22.88 16.76
CA ARG A 9 -1.67 23.38 15.97
C ARG A 9 -2.27 24.65 16.52
N ASN A 10 -1.52 25.74 16.36
CA ASN A 10 -2.05 27.09 16.42
C ASN A 10 -3.08 27.27 15.31
N GLY A 11 -4.38 27.10 15.57
CA GLY A 11 -5.56 27.75 14.95
C GLY A 11 -5.68 28.00 13.43
N ALA A 12 -4.69 27.67 12.61
CA ALA A 12 -4.58 27.92 11.19
C ALA A 12 -4.58 26.55 10.50
N THR A 13 -5.70 25.86 10.61
CA THR A 13 -5.84 24.46 10.24
C THR A 13 -5.54 24.15 8.76
N PHE A 14 -5.39 25.15 7.89
CA PHE A 14 -5.14 24.97 6.45
C PHE A 14 -4.32 26.08 5.77
N ALA A 15 -3.48 26.84 6.49
CA ALA A 15 -2.69 27.90 5.83
C ALA A 15 -1.74 27.32 4.76
N GLU A 16 -1.20 26.13 4.99
CA GLU A 16 -0.42 25.38 4.00
C GLU A 16 -0.79 23.90 4.06
N LEU A 17 -1.35 23.37 2.97
CA LEU A 17 -1.62 21.94 2.85
C LEU A 17 -0.28 21.18 2.75
N PRO A 18 -0.03 20.13 3.53
CA PRO A 18 1.19 19.33 3.41
C PRO A 18 1.38 18.77 2.00
N ASP A 19 2.63 18.67 1.55
CA ASP A 19 2.94 18.29 0.17
C ASP A 19 2.45 16.89 -0.21
N ALA A 20 2.42 15.95 0.73
CA ALA A 20 1.83 14.63 0.51
C ALA A 20 0.35 14.73 0.13
N PHE A 21 -0.44 15.60 0.77
CA PHE A 21 -1.83 15.83 0.41
C PHE A 21 -1.98 16.63 -0.89
N LYS A 22 -1.09 17.59 -1.17
CA LYS A 22 -1.06 18.29 -2.49
C LYS A 22 -0.80 17.32 -3.64
N ASN A 23 0.16 16.41 -3.46
CA ASN A 23 0.49 15.38 -4.45
C ASN A 23 -0.64 14.37 -4.58
N LEU A 24 -1.26 14.00 -3.45
CA LEU A 24 -2.45 13.17 -3.46
C LEU A 24 -3.58 13.85 -4.23
N LEU A 25 -3.81 15.16 -4.15
CA LEU A 25 -4.87 15.85 -4.90
C LEU A 25 -4.72 15.75 -6.43
N GLN A 26 -3.49 15.57 -6.93
CA GLN A 26 -3.25 15.44 -8.37
C GLN A 26 -3.62 14.07 -8.95
N TYR A 27 -3.83 13.05 -8.12
CA TYR A 27 -3.98 11.66 -8.55
C TYR A 27 -5.44 11.17 -8.73
N PRO A 28 -6.38 11.40 -7.79
CA PRO A 28 -7.76 10.88 -7.84
C PRO A 28 -8.65 11.53 -8.90
N LEU A 29 -8.30 12.73 -9.39
CA LEU A 29 -9.10 13.50 -10.37
C LEU A 29 -9.31 12.77 -11.70
N LYS A 30 -8.57 11.68 -11.95
CA LYS A 30 -8.66 10.89 -13.19
C LYS A 30 -9.71 9.76 -13.14
N LYS A 31 -10.36 9.52 -11.99
CA LYS A 31 -11.33 8.43 -11.81
C LYS A 31 -12.67 8.93 -11.27
N PRO A 32 -13.81 8.38 -11.73
CA PRO A 32 -15.12 8.71 -11.15
C PRO A 32 -15.14 8.35 -9.65
N GLY A 33 -15.46 9.31 -8.79
CA GLY A 33 -15.50 9.15 -7.33
C GLY A 33 -14.16 9.36 -6.60
N GLY A 34 -13.10 9.78 -7.28
CA GLY A 34 -11.80 10.06 -6.66
C GLY A 34 -11.81 11.25 -5.70
N ASP A 35 -12.71 12.20 -5.90
CA ASP A 35 -13.00 13.30 -4.97
C ASP A 35 -13.51 12.79 -3.61
N ARG A 36 -14.43 11.82 -3.64
CA ARG A 36 -14.99 11.19 -2.44
C ARG A 36 -13.94 10.35 -1.72
N GLU A 37 -13.13 9.61 -2.47
CA GLU A 37 -12.00 8.84 -1.93
C GLU A 37 -10.97 9.76 -1.25
N MET A 38 -10.69 10.93 -1.85
CA MET A 38 -9.81 11.94 -1.26
C MET A 38 -10.37 12.47 0.08
N VAL A 39 -11.66 12.85 0.11
CA VAL A 39 -12.31 13.35 1.33
C VAL A 39 -12.21 12.30 2.44
N ASP A 40 -12.45 11.03 2.11
CA ASP A 40 -12.33 9.92 3.06
C ASP A 40 -10.90 9.77 3.60
N ILE A 41 -9.88 9.94 2.77
CA ILE A 41 -8.46 9.88 3.19
C ILE A 41 -8.13 11.06 4.11
N VAL A 42 -8.54 12.28 3.76
CA VAL A 42 -8.31 13.47 4.61
C VAL A 42 -9.05 13.35 5.95
N ALA A 43 -10.24 12.74 5.95
CA ALA A 43 -11.01 12.50 7.17
C ALA A 43 -10.28 11.57 8.16
N LEU A 44 -9.32 10.74 7.73
CA LEU A 44 -8.52 9.89 8.61
C LEU A 44 -7.72 10.69 9.65
N VAL A 45 -7.35 11.94 9.34
CA VAL A 45 -6.63 12.84 10.26
C VAL A 45 -7.43 13.15 11.53
N ARG A 46 -8.76 12.96 11.52
CA ARG A 46 -9.59 13.12 12.73
C ARG A 46 -9.51 11.91 13.66
N GLN A 47 -9.15 10.74 13.15
CA GLN A 47 -9.17 9.47 13.88
C GLN A 47 -7.76 8.98 14.24
N HIS A 48 -6.75 9.44 13.49
CA HIS A 48 -5.37 9.01 13.62
C HIS A 48 -4.43 10.19 13.78
N ASP A 49 -3.21 9.91 14.24
CA ASP A 49 -2.14 10.90 14.22
C ASP A 49 -1.87 11.38 12.79
N GLU A 50 -1.75 12.70 12.62
CA GLU A 50 -1.57 13.28 11.28
C GLU A 50 -0.27 12.87 10.63
N GLN A 51 0.82 12.73 11.40
CA GLN A 51 2.10 12.31 10.84
C GLN A 51 2.04 10.86 10.35
N ALA A 52 1.31 10.00 11.06
CA ALA A 52 1.04 8.64 10.59
C ALA A 52 0.22 8.64 9.28
N VAL A 53 -0.81 9.48 9.17
CA VAL A 53 -1.61 9.61 7.93
C VAL A 53 -0.77 10.16 6.78
N LEU A 54 0.03 11.21 7.02
CA LEU A 54 0.94 11.79 6.02
C LEU A 54 1.96 10.76 5.52
N SER A 55 2.55 10.00 6.44
CA SER A 55 3.49 8.92 6.09
C SER A 55 2.81 7.82 5.25
N ALA A 56 1.60 7.39 5.63
CA ALA A 56 0.85 6.40 4.87
C ALA A 56 0.50 6.89 3.45
N VAL A 57 0.11 8.16 3.31
CA VAL A 57 -0.18 8.79 2.01
C VAL A 57 1.07 8.86 1.14
N ASP A 58 2.20 9.31 1.68
CA ASP A 58 3.48 9.37 0.96
C ASP A 58 3.93 7.97 0.49
N MET A 59 3.83 6.96 1.35
CA MET A 59 4.11 5.57 0.98
C MET A 59 3.18 5.05 -0.12
N ALA A 60 1.90 5.40 -0.08
CA ALA A 60 0.95 4.99 -1.11
C ALA A 60 1.25 5.65 -2.46
N LEU A 61 1.58 6.95 -2.45
CA LEU A 61 2.02 7.70 -3.63
C LEU A 61 3.30 7.11 -4.23
N LYS A 62 4.32 6.81 -3.41
CA LYS A 62 5.57 6.17 -3.85
C LYS A 62 5.34 4.78 -4.46
N SER A 63 4.33 4.05 -3.99
CA SER A 63 3.94 2.76 -4.57
C SER A 63 3.13 2.88 -5.87
N GLY A 64 2.77 4.09 -6.30
CA GLY A 64 1.96 4.34 -7.49
C GLY A 64 0.48 3.99 -7.34
N VAL A 65 0.04 3.55 -6.15
CA VAL A 65 -1.33 3.11 -5.85
C VAL A 65 -1.88 3.87 -4.62
N PRO A 66 -2.17 5.18 -4.74
CA PRO A 66 -2.67 6.00 -3.63
C PRO A 66 -4.20 5.87 -3.47
N THR A 67 -4.70 4.65 -3.30
CA THR A 67 -6.11 4.39 -2.98
C THR A 67 -6.36 4.44 -1.47
N LYS A 68 -7.58 4.75 -1.05
CA LYS A 68 -8.01 4.75 0.36
C LYS A 68 -7.67 3.44 1.05
N THR A 69 -7.94 2.32 0.39
CA THR A 69 -7.62 0.99 0.92
C THR A 69 -6.12 0.82 1.14
N ARG A 70 -5.29 1.31 0.22
CA ARG A 70 -3.83 1.22 0.36
C ARG A 70 -3.34 2.11 1.49
N VAL A 71 -3.84 3.34 1.59
CA VAL A 71 -3.51 4.28 2.68
C VAL A 71 -3.91 3.71 4.03
N LEU A 72 -5.14 3.19 4.18
CA LEU A 72 -5.60 2.55 5.42
C LEU A 72 -4.72 1.35 5.83
N ASN A 73 -4.36 0.50 4.87
CA ASN A 73 -3.51 -0.64 5.15
C ASN A 73 -2.12 -0.23 5.64
N LEU A 74 -1.52 0.78 5.00
CA LEU A 74 -0.24 1.34 5.42
C LEU A 74 -0.34 2.02 6.79
N LEU A 75 -1.43 2.76 7.03
CA LEU A 75 -1.69 3.41 8.31
C LEU A 75 -1.81 2.40 9.46
N HIS A 76 -2.58 1.32 9.28
CA HIS A 76 -2.66 0.25 10.27
C HIS A 76 -1.28 -0.36 10.53
N ARG A 77 -0.48 -0.60 9.49
CA ARG A 77 0.89 -1.13 9.65
C ARG A 77 1.81 -0.19 10.41
N LEU A 78 1.72 1.12 10.18
CA LEU A 78 2.51 2.13 10.87
C LEU A 78 2.10 2.26 12.34
N VAL A 79 0.81 2.23 12.64
CA VAL A 79 0.27 2.42 13.99
C VAL A 79 0.40 1.16 14.84
N ASP A 80 0.14 -0.01 14.27
CA ASP A 80 0.16 -1.27 15.02
C ASP A 80 1.59 -1.70 15.39
N GLY A 81 2.63 -1.12 14.77
CA GLY A 81 4.05 -1.35 15.08
C GLY A 81 4.55 -2.78 14.88
N LYS A 82 3.65 -3.71 14.54
CA LYS A 82 3.94 -5.10 14.25
C LYS A 82 4.41 -5.15 12.80
N SER A 83 5.72 -5.23 12.60
CA SER A 83 6.24 -5.90 11.43
C SER A 83 5.64 -7.31 11.44
N PHE A 84 4.55 -7.51 10.68
CA PHE A 84 4.06 -8.84 10.37
C PHE A 84 5.08 -9.47 9.42
N THR A 85 6.27 -9.79 9.91
CA THR A 85 6.91 -11.02 9.49
C THR A 85 5.99 -12.12 9.99
N PRO A 86 5.18 -12.75 9.11
CA PRO A 86 4.38 -13.88 9.54
C PRO A 86 5.33 -14.87 10.20
N PRO A 87 4.93 -15.51 11.33
CA PRO A 87 5.76 -16.54 11.92
C PRO A 87 6.06 -17.57 10.83
N THR A 88 7.32 -17.98 10.74
CA THR A 88 7.71 -19.09 9.87
C THR A 88 6.84 -20.28 10.26
N LEU A 89 5.99 -20.73 9.34
CA LEU A 89 5.18 -21.91 9.56
C LEU A 89 6.07 -23.12 9.35
N ASP A 90 6.27 -23.91 10.40
CA ASP A 90 6.92 -25.21 10.27
C ASP A 90 5.98 -26.14 9.50
N ALA A 91 6.30 -26.37 8.22
CA ALA A 91 5.50 -27.27 7.39
C ALA A 91 5.57 -28.69 7.98
N PRO A 92 4.42 -29.36 8.20
CA PRO A 92 4.42 -30.74 8.66
C PRO A 92 5.15 -31.63 7.65
N GLN A 93 5.84 -32.68 8.11
CA GLN A 93 6.58 -33.63 7.26
C GLN A 93 5.71 -34.28 6.18
N ALA A 94 4.40 -34.35 6.37
CA ALA A 94 3.45 -34.82 5.36
C ALA A 94 3.39 -33.92 4.10
N LEU A 95 3.84 -32.66 4.19
CA LEU A 95 3.89 -31.70 3.08
C LEU A 95 5.30 -31.54 2.48
N THR A 96 6.24 -32.42 2.83
CA THR A 96 7.55 -32.45 2.17
C THR A 96 7.37 -32.83 0.70
N LEU A 97 7.72 -31.91 -0.20
CA LEU A 97 7.59 -32.11 -1.64
C LEU A 97 8.59 -33.18 -2.10
N THR A 98 8.09 -34.25 -2.72
CA THR A 98 8.95 -35.23 -3.40
C THR A 98 9.60 -34.63 -4.65
N ASN A 99 8.96 -33.63 -5.25
CA ASN A 99 9.45 -32.95 -6.44
C ASN A 99 9.34 -31.43 -6.25
N GLU A 100 10.47 -30.79 -5.99
CA GLU A 100 10.59 -29.35 -5.82
C GLU A 100 10.21 -28.61 -7.12
N PRO A 101 9.40 -27.54 -7.06
CA PRO A 101 9.09 -26.75 -8.23
C PRO A 101 10.36 -26.07 -8.73
N LYS A 102 10.77 -26.43 -9.95
CA LYS A 102 11.89 -25.78 -10.64
C LYS A 102 11.35 -24.62 -11.45
N ALA A 103 11.86 -23.42 -11.20
CA ALA A 103 11.60 -22.26 -12.05
C ALA A 103 12.36 -22.38 -13.39
N ASN A 104 11.99 -23.36 -14.21
CA ASN A 104 12.64 -23.64 -15.48
C ASN A 104 11.82 -23.08 -16.66
N VAL A 105 12.19 -21.88 -17.11
CA VAL A 105 11.57 -21.21 -18.26
C VAL A 105 11.81 -21.93 -19.60
N GLU A 106 12.86 -22.73 -19.72
CA GLU A 106 13.22 -23.45 -20.96
C GLU A 106 12.19 -24.53 -21.34
N GLN A 107 11.35 -24.96 -20.38
CA GLN A 107 10.26 -25.90 -20.66
C GLN A 107 9.28 -25.34 -21.69
N TYR A 108 9.00 -24.03 -21.66
CA TYR A 108 8.11 -23.40 -22.64
C TYR A 108 8.70 -23.42 -24.05
N ASP A 109 10.02 -23.24 -24.19
CA ASP A 109 10.70 -23.28 -25.50
C ASP A 109 10.67 -24.67 -26.12
N THR A 110 10.70 -25.72 -25.31
CA THR A 110 10.54 -27.10 -25.80
C THR A 110 9.12 -27.35 -26.32
N LEU A 111 8.09 -26.87 -25.61
CA LEU A 111 6.69 -26.99 -26.04
C LEU A 111 6.42 -26.24 -27.35
N ARG A 112 6.99 -25.04 -27.52
CA ARG A 112 6.89 -24.25 -28.76
C ARG A 112 7.53 -24.92 -29.97
N LYS A 113 8.52 -25.80 -29.77
CA LYS A 113 9.15 -26.58 -30.86
C LYS A 113 8.30 -27.80 -31.25
N THR A 114 7.46 -28.30 -30.36
CA THR A 114 6.57 -29.46 -30.60
C THR A 114 5.25 -29.08 -31.25
N GLU A 115 4.78 -27.83 -31.10
CA GLU A 115 3.65 -27.29 -31.88
C GLU A 115 4.06 -27.11 -33.35
N ALA A 116 4.07 -28.21 -34.09
CA ALA A 116 4.13 -28.19 -35.55
C ALA A 116 2.95 -27.35 -36.06
N ARG A 117 3.31 -26.35 -36.86
CA ARG A 117 2.46 -25.40 -37.60
C ARG A 117 1.14 -26.02 -38.08
N HIS A 118 0.09 -25.91 -37.27
CA HIS A 118 -1.31 -26.15 -37.66
C HIS A 118 -2.01 -24.84 -38.00
N ALA A 119 -1.37 -24.02 -38.83
CA ALA A 119 -2.02 -22.88 -39.48
C ALA A 119 -1.78 -23.03 -40.98
N SER A 120 -2.77 -23.58 -41.68
CA SER A 120 -2.93 -23.49 -43.13
C SER A 120 -3.80 -22.28 -43.46
#